data_AF-A0A2G9MRM9-F1
#
_entry.id   AF-A0A2G9MRM9-F1
#
_cell.length_a   1.000
_cell.length_b   1.000
_cell.length_c   1.000
_cell.angle_alpha   90.00
_cell.angle_beta   90.00
_cell.angle_gamma   90.00
#
_symmetry.space_group_name_H-M   'P 1'
#
loop_
_entity.id
_entity.type
_entity.pdbx_description
1 polymer ?
#
loop_
_entity_poly.entity_id
_entity_poly.type
_entity_poly.pdbx_seq_one_letter_code
_entity_poly.pdbx_strand_id
1 'polypeptide(L)'
;MAELLIGASILMTLILSIIELGFVHADEAGMRWLTHGIHTIPFMFIFTFVAMNITWALSLIGMTDNFMIDLGARVVIGIIAMIKIGAAASITGNGGVGEKKFHILIIGILVMASPYVWIYLLDGLIGQFMPF
;
A
#
# COMPACT_ATOMS: atom_id res chain seq x y z
N MET A 1 -14.61 17.09 -7.71
CA MET A 1 -13.34 17.72 -7.25
C MET A 1 -12.47 16.62 -6.68
N ALA A 2 -11.17 16.65 -6.94
CA ALA A 2 -10.25 15.67 -6.38
C ALA A 2 -10.03 15.97 -4.89
N GLU A 3 -10.56 15.12 -4.02
CA GLU A 3 -10.49 15.28 -2.57
C GLU A 3 -9.23 14.61 -2.00
N LEU A 4 -8.63 15.26 -1.00
CA LEU A 4 -7.51 14.69 -0.26
C LEU A 4 -8.05 13.81 0.87
N LEU A 5 -7.83 12.50 0.77
CA LEU A 5 -8.36 11.46 1.65
C LEU A 5 -7.36 11.08 2.74
N ILE A 6 -7.11 11.96 3.72
CA ILE A 6 -6.10 11.72 4.77
C ILE A 6 -6.49 10.55 5.68
N GLY A 7 -7.70 10.60 6.27
CA GLY A 7 -8.14 9.60 7.26
C GLY A 7 -8.25 8.20 6.64
N ALA A 8 -8.89 8.12 5.47
CA ALA A 8 -9.01 6.89 4.70
C ALA A 8 -7.63 6.29 4.36
N SER A 9 -6.66 7.13 3.98
CA SER A 9 -5.29 6.68 3.67
C SER A 9 -4.56 6.10 4.87
N ILE A 10 -4.71 6.72 6.05
CA ILE A 10 -4.12 6.22 7.29
C ILE A 10 -4.73 4.86 7.63
N LEU A 11 -6.05 4.75 7.60
CA LEU A 11 -6.74 3.52 7.96
C LEU A 11 -6.42 2.37 7.00
N MET A 12 -6.46 2.64 5.69
CA MET A 12 -6.03 1.66 4.69
C MET A 12 -4.60 1.22 4.90
N THR A 13 -3.70 2.15 5.22
CA THR A 13 -2.31 1.79 5.51
C THR A 13 -2.21 0.86 6.71
N LEU A 14 -2.94 1.15 7.80
CA LEU A 14 -2.92 0.30 9.00
C LEU A 14 -3.38 -1.13 8.67
N ILE A 15 -4.46 -1.26 7.91
CA ILE A 15 -4.98 -2.56 7.45
C ILE A 15 -3.93 -3.30 6.64
N LEU A 16 -3.35 -2.65 5.62
CA LEU A 16 -2.36 -3.27 4.75
C LEU A 16 -1.06 -3.60 5.50
N SER A 17 -0.69 -2.80 6.49
CA SER A 17 0.47 -3.07 7.35
C SER A 17 0.29 -4.31 8.23
N ILE A 18 -0.93 -4.54 8.75
CA ILE A 18 -1.26 -5.76 9.49
C ILE A 18 -1.23 -6.98 8.57
N ILE A 19 -1.77 -6.86 7.36
CA ILE A 19 -1.74 -7.92 6.35
C ILE A 19 -0.28 -8.27 6.01
N GLU A 20 0.55 -7.26 5.77
CA GLU A 20 1.97 -7.45 5.48
C GLU A 20 2.68 -8.13 6.64
N LEU A 21 2.50 -7.65 7.88
CA LEU A 21 3.06 -8.28 9.08
C LEU A 21 2.68 -9.78 9.17
N GLY A 22 1.44 -10.12 8.81
CA GLY A 22 0.99 -11.51 8.73
C GLY A 22 1.74 -12.33 7.67
N PHE A 23 2.02 -11.75 6.49
CA PHE A 23 2.79 -12.40 5.44
C PHE A 23 4.26 -12.60 5.81
N VAL A 24 4.96 -11.56 6.28
CA VAL A 24 6.37 -11.71 6.70
C VAL A 24 6.52 -12.64 7.89
N HIS A 25 5.55 -12.66 8.83
CA HIS A 25 5.54 -13.65 9.92
C HIS A 25 5.43 -15.09 9.39
N ALA A 26 4.67 -15.31 8.30
CA ALA A 26 4.53 -16.62 7.68
C ALA A 26 5.72 -17.02 6.79
N ASP A 27 6.49 -16.05 6.30
CA ASP A 27 7.61 -16.27 5.38
C ASP A 27 8.97 -16.37 6.09
N GLU A 28 9.14 -15.72 7.24
CA GLU A 28 10.42 -15.69 7.97
C GLU A 28 10.36 -16.37 9.33
N ALA A 29 11.38 -17.16 9.66
CA ALA A 29 11.54 -17.79 10.97
C ALA A 29 12.24 -16.87 11.99
N GLY A 30 11.87 -16.99 13.26
CA GLY A 30 12.49 -16.25 14.36
C GLY A 30 11.88 -14.87 14.58
N MET A 31 12.67 -13.88 14.98
CA MET A 31 12.21 -12.49 15.22
C MET A 31 12.48 -11.54 14.03
N ARG A 32 13.07 -12.03 12.95
CA ARG A 32 13.46 -11.21 11.78
C ARG A 32 12.23 -10.61 11.08
N TRP A 33 11.13 -11.35 11.02
CA TRP A 33 9.86 -10.88 10.44
C TRP A 33 9.38 -9.58 11.10
N LEU A 34 9.63 -9.39 12.40
CA LEU A 34 9.17 -8.21 13.12
C LEU A 34 10.00 -7.00 12.73
N THR A 35 11.33 -7.15 12.66
CA THR A 35 12.21 -6.07 12.19
C THR A 35 11.92 -5.72 10.73
N HIS A 36 11.70 -6.73 9.88
CA HIS A 36 11.32 -6.55 8.49
C HIS A 36 9.97 -5.80 8.39
N GLY A 37 8.92 -6.32 9.02
CA GLY A 37 7.60 -5.71 8.98
C GLY A 37 7.57 -4.28 9.55
N ILE A 38 8.27 -4.01 10.66
CA ILE A 38 8.38 -2.63 11.19
C ILE A 38 9.09 -1.72 10.18
N HIS A 39 10.09 -2.21 9.46
CA HIS A 39 10.79 -1.43 8.44
C HIS A 39 9.93 -1.16 7.20
N THR A 40 8.98 -2.04 6.85
CA THR A 40 8.10 -1.85 5.69
C THR A 40 6.94 -0.90 5.97
N ILE A 41 6.50 -0.77 7.24
CA ILE A 41 5.37 0.11 7.63
C ILE A 41 5.52 1.55 7.11
N PRO A 42 6.64 2.27 7.31
CA PRO A 42 6.78 3.64 6.80
C PRO A 42 6.63 3.75 5.28
N PHE A 43 7.13 2.77 4.53
CA PHE A 43 6.98 2.72 3.07
C PHE A 43 5.53 2.45 2.68
N MET A 44 4.85 1.57 3.42
CA MET A 44 3.42 1.30 3.24
C MET A 44 2.58 2.58 3.43
N PHE A 45 2.90 3.42 4.42
CA PHE A 45 2.28 4.74 4.60
C PHE A 45 2.45 5.62 3.37
N ILE A 46 3.68 5.74 2.87
CA ILE A 46 3.98 6.60 1.72
C ILE A 46 3.23 6.10 0.48
N PHE A 47 3.34 4.81 0.15
CA PHE A 47 2.78 4.29 -1.10
C PHE A 47 1.25 4.23 -1.09
N THR A 48 0.64 3.84 0.03
CA THR A 48 -0.82 3.82 0.15
C THR A 48 -1.40 5.24 0.12
N PHE A 49 -0.77 6.18 0.83
CA PHE A 49 -1.19 7.58 0.79
C PHE A 49 -1.12 8.14 -0.63
N VAL A 50 -0.02 7.91 -1.35
CA VAL A 50 0.07 8.34 -2.75
C VAL A 50 -1.01 7.67 -3.58
N ALA A 51 -1.16 6.34 -3.50
CA ALA A 51 -2.16 5.60 -4.28
C ALA A 51 -3.59 6.11 -4.07
N MET A 52 -3.97 6.43 -2.83
CA MET A 52 -5.29 6.97 -2.47
C MET A 52 -5.50 8.42 -2.87
N ASN A 53 -4.44 9.18 -3.10
CA ASN A 53 -4.51 10.61 -3.39
C ASN A 53 -3.94 10.97 -4.77
N ILE A 54 -3.79 10.01 -5.69
CA ILE A 54 -3.26 10.27 -7.05
C ILE A 54 -4.11 11.29 -7.78
N THR A 55 -5.45 11.17 -7.74
CA THR A 55 -6.33 12.12 -8.44
C THR A 55 -6.14 13.54 -7.89
N TRP A 56 -5.98 13.69 -6.57
CA TRP A 56 -5.67 14.96 -5.93
C TRP A 56 -4.29 15.47 -6.36
N ALA A 57 -3.26 14.63 -6.34
CA ALA A 57 -1.90 15.01 -6.73
C ALA A 57 -1.82 15.46 -8.20
N LEU A 58 -2.50 14.75 -9.11
CA LEU A 58 -2.59 15.11 -10.53
C LEU A 58 -3.36 16.41 -10.75
N SER A 59 -4.35 16.71 -9.89
CA SER A 59 -5.09 17.97 -9.97
C SER A 59 -4.23 19.20 -9.71
N LEU A 60 -3.17 19.08 -8.89
CA LEU A 60 -2.25 20.18 -8.59
C LEU A 60 -1.47 20.66 -9.83
N ILE A 61 -1.30 19.79 -10.83
CA ILE A 61 -0.60 20.07 -12.07
C ILE A 61 -1.55 20.20 -13.28
N GLY A 62 -2.85 20.30 -13.03
CA GLY A 62 -3.87 20.46 -14.09
C GLY A 62 -4.15 19.19 -14.90
N MET A 63 -3.71 18.02 -14.45
CA MET A 63 -3.95 16.73 -15.11
C MET A 63 -5.17 16.01 -14.52
N THR A 64 -6.34 16.68 -14.46
CA THR A 64 -7.57 16.09 -13.91
C THR A 64 -8.29 15.19 -14.92
N ASP A 65 -9.15 14.31 -14.40
CA ASP A 65 -10.23 13.63 -15.14
C ASP A 65 -9.82 12.64 -16.25
N ASN A 66 -8.59 12.14 -16.25
CA ASN A 66 -8.18 11.05 -17.15
C ASN A 66 -7.99 9.73 -16.38
N PHE A 67 -8.99 8.85 -16.47
CA PHE A 67 -8.97 7.54 -15.82
C PHE A 67 -7.74 6.70 -16.18
N MET A 68 -7.27 6.73 -17.43
CA MET A 68 -6.11 5.93 -17.85
C MET A 68 -4.81 6.45 -17.24
N ILE A 69 -4.66 7.77 -17.09
CA ILE A 69 -3.50 8.37 -16.43
C ILE A 69 -3.54 8.08 -14.93
N ASP A 70 -4.71 8.21 -14.30
CA ASP A 70 -4.91 7.90 -12.89
C ASP A 70 -4.60 6.42 -12.58
N LEU A 71 -5.16 5.50 -13.38
CA LEU A 71 -4.89 4.07 -13.28
C LEU A 71 -3.41 3.75 -13.55
N GLY A 72 -2.82 4.36 -14.58
CA GLY A 72 -1.41 4.18 -14.92
C GLY A 72 -0.49 4.62 -13.79
N ALA A 73 -0.77 5.77 -13.17
CA ALA A 73 -0.03 6.24 -12.00
C ALA A 73 -0.17 5.28 -10.81
N ARG A 74 -1.36 4.73 -10.55
CA ARG A 74 -1.58 3.74 -9.48
C ARG A 74 -0.78 2.47 -9.70
N VAL A 75 -0.77 1.97 -10.94
CA VAL A 75 0.03 0.79 -11.33
C VAL A 75 1.52 1.06 -11.10
N VAL A 76 2.02 2.22 -11.53
CA VAL A 76 3.43 2.60 -11.31
C VAL A 76 3.77 2.65 -9.82
N ILE A 77 2.92 3.27 -9.00
CA ILE A 77 3.11 3.32 -7.55
C ILE A 77 3.07 1.93 -6.92
N GLY A 78 2.13 1.07 -7.33
CA GLY A 78 2.07 -0.33 -6.89
C GLY A 78 3.35 -1.10 -7.24
N ILE A 79 3.90 -0.92 -8.45
CA ILE A 79 5.16 -1.53 -8.86
C ILE A 79 6.33 -1.02 -8.03
N ILE A 80 6.43 0.28 -7.79
CA ILE A 80 7.47 0.86 -6.95
C ILE A 80 7.37 0.32 -5.52
N ALA A 81 6.16 0.20 -4.99
CA ALA A 81 5.91 -0.40 -3.68
C ALA A 81 6.40 -1.85 -3.62
N MET A 82 6.06 -2.68 -4.61
CA MET A 82 6.55 -4.07 -4.70
C MET A 82 8.07 -4.14 -4.69
N ILE A 83 8.74 -3.32 -5.51
CA ILE A 83 10.20 -3.29 -5.59
C ILE A 83 10.80 -2.89 -4.24
N LYS A 84 10.25 -1.87 -3.57
CA LYS A 84 10.79 -1.37 -2.30
C LYS A 84 10.57 -2.31 -1.13
N ILE A 85 9.39 -2.91 -1.03
CA ILE A 85 9.06 -3.89 0.00
C ILE A 85 9.92 -5.15 -0.21
N GLY A 86 9.99 -5.68 -1.45
CA GLY A 86 10.87 -6.80 -1.76
C GLY A 86 12.37 -6.51 -1.58
N ALA A 87 12.79 -5.26 -1.78
CA ALA A 87 14.17 -4.87 -1.50
C ALA A 87 14.48 -4.85 0.01
N ALA A 88 13.53 -4.50 0.87
CA ALA A 88 13.71 -4.51 2.33
C ALA A 88 14.09 -5.92 2.83
N ALA A 89 13.49 -6.96 2.27
CA ALA A 89 13.83 -8.34 2.57
C ALA A 89 15.27 -8.72 2.19
N SER A 90 15.76 -8.17 1.07
CA SER A 90 17.11 -8.45 0.58
C SER A 90 18.22 -7.81 1.42
N ILE A 91 17.91 -6.72 2.13
CA ILE A 91 18.87 -5.93 2.93
C ILE A 91 19.04 -6.50 4.35
N THR A 92 18.05 -7.20 4.89
CA THR A 92 18.08 -7.71 6.29
C THR A 92 18.94 -8.97 6.51
N GLY A 93 19.79 -9.34 5.54
CA GLY A 93 20.90 -10.27 5.74
C GLY A 93 20.75 -11.58 4.96
N ASN A 94 21.62 -11.72 3.95
CA ASN A 94 21.76 -12.84 3.00
C ASN A 94 20.49 -13.14 2.22
N GLY A 95 20.55 -13.08 0.87
CA GLY A 95 19.47 -13.43 -0.05
C GLY A 95 18.98 -14.88 0.09
N GLY A 96 18.36 -15.16 1.23
CA GLY A 96 17.81 -16.44 1.62
C GLY A 96 16.51 -16.66 0.89
N VAL A 97 16.47 -17.79 0.20
CA VAL A 97 15.33 -18.38 -0.51
C VAL A 97 14.21 -18.70 0.50
N GLY A 98 13.53 -17.67 1.02
CA GLY A 98 12.48 -17.81 2.03
C GLY A 98 11.28 -16.88 1.81
N GLU A 99 11.51 -15.66 1.32
CA GLU A 99 10.40 -14.78 0.94
C GLU A 99 9.65 -15.33 -0.27
N LYS A 100 8.36 -15.59 -0.10
CA LYS A 100 7.49 -15.87 -1.23
C LYS A 100 7.24 -14.55 -1.93
N LYS A 101 7.90 -14.32 -3.08
CA LYS A 101 7.65 -13.18 -3.99
C LYS A 101 6.16 -12.94 -4.28
N PHE A 102 5.33 -13.96 -4.05
CA PHE A 102 3.89 -13.90 -4.13
C PHE A 102 3.22 -12.93 -3.14
N HIS A 103 3.67 -12.84 -1.87
CA HIS A 103 3.04 -11.91 -0.93
C HIS A 103 3.32 -10.45 -1.31
N ILE A 104 4.54 -10.15 -1.77
CA ILE A 104 4.92 -8.82 -2.29
C ILE A 104 4.00 -8.43 -3.45
N LEU A 105 3.72 -9.37 -4.35
CA LEU A 105 2.75 -9.16 -5.44
C LEU A 105 1.35 -8.83 -4.91
N ILE A 106 0.87 -9.57 -3.91
CA ILE A 106 -0.42 -9.30 -3.27
C ILE A 106 -0.44 -7.89 -2.67
N ILE A 107 0.58 -7.51 -1.91
CA ILE A 107 0.65 -6.16 -1.31
C ILE A 107 0.70 -5.08 -2.39
N GLY A 108 1.48 -5.26 -3.46
CA GLY A 108 1.51 -4.33 -4.58
C GLY A 108 0.14 -4.11 -5.22
N ILE A 109 -0.59 -5.20 -5.45
CA ILE A 109 -1.97 -5.14 -5.97
C ILE A 109 -2.89 -4.45 -4.97
N LEU A 110 -2.78 -4.76 -3.68
CA LEU A 110 -3.61 -4.13 -2.64
C LEU A 110 -3.32 -2.63 -2.48
N VAL A 111 -2.07 -2.19 -2.62
CA VAL A 111 -1.71 -0.77 -2.64
C VAL A 111 -2.34 -0.08 -3.84
N MET A 112 -2.20 -0.66 -5.05
CA MET A 112 -2.84 -0.14 -6.26
C MET A 112 -4.38 -0.09 -6.12
N ALA A 113 -4.96 -1.12 -5.52
CA ALA A 113 -6.40 -1.26 -5.36
C ALA A 113 -6.96 -0.51 -4.14
N SER A 114 -6.11 -0.01 -3.26
CA SER A 114 -6.50 0.62 -1.99
C SER A 114 -7.61 1.66 -2.10
N PRO A 115 -7.68 2.53 -3.13
CA PRO A 115 -8.73 3.54 -3.18
C PRO A 115 -10.08 2.92 -3.58
N TYR A 116 -10.06 1.83 -4.36
CA TYR A 116 -11.25 1.08 -4.72
C TYR A 116 -11.73 0.19 -3.58
N VAL A 117 -10.81 -0.40 -2.81
CA VAL A 117 -11.14 -1.14 -1.58
C VAL A 117 -11.81 -0.18 -0.58
N TRP A 118 -11.31 1.04 -0.45
CA TRP A 118 -11.96 2.05 0.37
C TRP A 118 -13.40 2.33 -0.11
N ILE A 119 -13.55 2.80 -1.36
CA ILE A 119 -14.83 3.26 -1.91
C ILE A 119 -15.89 2.15 -1.95
N TYR A 120 -15.53 0.95 -2.38
CA TYR A 120 -16.51 -0.11 -2.65
C TYR A 120 -16.72 -1.09 -1.51
N LEU A 121 -15.85 -1.10 -0.49
CA LEU A 121 -15.96 -2.05 0.61
C LEU A 121 -15.97 -1.33 1.96
N LEU A 122 -14.94 -0.56 2.30
CA LEU A 122 -14.81 -0.07 3.67
C LEU A 122 -15.71 1.12 3.97
N ASP A 123 -15.83 2.09 3.08
CA ASP A 123 -16.64 3.29 3.31
C ASP A 123 -18.10 2.93 3.65
N GLY A 124 -18.69 2.01 2.90
CA GLY A 124 -20.05 1.52 3.18
C GLY A 124 -20.20 0.70 4.48
N LEU A 125 -19.12 0.09 4.98
CA LEU A 125 -19.15 -0.74 6.20
C LEU A 125 -18.90 0.08 7.47
N ILE A 126 -17.95 1.01 7.43
CA ILE A 126 -17.45 1.71 8.62
C ILE A 126 -17.54 3.24 8.52
N GLY A 127 -17.84 3.82 7.36
CA GLY A 127 -17.89 5.27 7.16
C GLY A 127 -18.90 5.99 8.06
N GLN A 128 -20.02 5.32 8.41
CA GLN A 128 -20.97 5.85 9.39
C GLN A 128 -20.40 6.06 10.81
N PHE A 129 -19.34 5.32 11.15
CA PHE A 129 -18.66 5.40 12.45
C PHE A 129 -17.39 6.26 12.40
N MET A 130 -16.87 6.51 11.19
CA MET A 130 -15.61 7.20 10.92
C MET A 130 -15.76 8.14 9.72
N PRO A 131 -16.36 9.33 9.90
CA PRO A 131 -16.73 10.22 8.81
C PRO A 131 -15.53 11.07 8.35
N PHE A 132 -14.61 10.45 7.62
CA PHE A 132 -13.45 11.10 7.01
C PHE A 132 -13.13 10.52 5.63
#